data_AF-A0A918QC96-F1
#
_entry.id   AF-A0A918QC96-F1
#
_cell.length_a   1.000
_cell.length_b   1.000
_cell.length_c   1.000
_cell.angle_alpha   90.00
_cell.angle_beta   90.00
_cell.angle_gamma   90.00
#
_symmetry.space_group_name_H-M   'P 1'
#
loop_
_entity.id
_entity.type
_entity.pdbx_description
1 polymer ?
#
loop_
_entity_poly.entity_id
_entity_poly.type
_entity_poly.pdbx_seq_one_letter_code
_entity_poly.pdbx_strand_id
1 'polypeptide(L)'
;MPSEAPDTGASEAPDTGTGAGAGRHERILRVLDRLLYDAPFRAAFISGGPRNPEFPVDGDLIDAFGRVDPHELTLVGRRIRSKVVGGTETGTGAGAGAGTRTGPGLKDAFPRTLEAVRELHGVTANELAEAFIASPSFQDFRDVPFSPRGRGTTLPECFHHFMAAPPPFDPGGALEPLVHFEAATAVARAVAAGAGATFAVTLPESAFHGSVFCAFREYDEAPAAWALRPTMYLADAGRCVVGPARRPVFEALRTILAGRGELIAAEVREPLEQRLRAWGFRRQVGDRPPP
;
A
#
# COMPACT_ATOMS: atom_id res chain seq x y z
N MET A 1 40.12 26.48 69.99
CA MET A 1 38.75 26.10 70.38
C MET A 1 37.94 25.87 69.11
N PRO A 2 37.10 24.83 69.08
CA PRO A 2 36.87 23.96 67.92
C PRO A 2 35.42 24.05 67.38
N SER A 3 35.13 23.27 66.32
CA SER A 3 33.83 22.61 66.06
C SER A 3 32.63 23.54 65.76
N GLU A 4 31.70 23.29 64.84
CA GLU A 4 31.09 22.05 64.33
C GLU A 4 30.63 22.24 62.88
N ALA A 5 30.64 21.14 62.12
CA ALA A 5 29.90 21.00 60.87
C ALA A 5 28.41 20.76 61.13
N PRO A 6 27.54 21.22 60.22
CA PRO A 6 26.47 20.35 59.70
C PRO A 6 26.34 20.59 58.17
N ASP A 7 25.70 19.79 57.34
CA ASP A 7 24.92 18.59 57.49
C ASP A 7 25.01 17.86 56.13
N THR A 8 25.22 16.55 56.17
CA THR A 8 25.15 15.69 54.98
C THR A 8 23.69 15.46 54.62
N GLY A 9 23.16 16.28 53.72
CA GLY A 9 21.82 16.16 53.16
C GLY A 9 21.85 15.78 51.67
N ALA A 10 21.80 14.48 51.41
CA ALA A 10 21.33 13.78 50.21
C ALA A 10 21.40 14.51 48.85
N SER A 11 22.37 14.10 48.03
CA SER A 11 22.28 14.17 46.57
C SER A 11 21.18 13.22 46.10
N GLU A 12 19.99 13.76 45.81
CA GLU A 12 19.03 13.08 44.92
C GLU A 12 19.59 13.14 43.50
N ALA A 13 20.14 12.00 43.07
CA ALA A 13 20.39 11.76 41.66
C ALA A 13 19.05 11.78 40.90
N PRO A 14 18.97 12.41 39.72
CA PRO A 14 17.77 12.36 38.92
C PRO A 14 17.48 10.91 38.49
N ASP A 15 16.29 10.49 38.88
CA ASP A 15 15.63 9.22 38.61
C ASP A 15 15.79 8.81 37.12
N THR A 16 16.61 7.79 36.86
CA THR A 16 16.81 7.18 35.54
C THR A 16 15.65 6.23 35.17
N GLY A 17 14.42 6.68 35.35
CA GLY A 17 13.19 5.88 35.16
C GLY A 17 12.66 5.80 33.72
N THR A 18 13.30 6.47 32.74
CA THR A 18 12.74 6.66 31.40
C THR A 18 13.04 5.56 30.37
N GLY A 19 13.98 4.64 30.65
CA GLY A 19 14.38 3.59 29.70
C GLY A 19 13.52 2.32 29.72
N ALA A 20 13.09 1.86 30.90
CA ALA A 20 12.36 0.60 31.07
C ALA A 20 10.88 0.70 30.66
N GLY A 21 10.23 1.84 30.92
CA GLY A 21 8.84 2.08 30.55
C GLY A 21 8.62 2.22 29.04
N ALA A 22 9.56 2.85 28.33
CA ALA A 22 9.54 2.96 26.88
C ALA A 22 9.63 1.58 26.20
N GLY A 23 10.51 0.71 26.68
CA GLY A 23 10.65 -0.66 26.17
C GLY A 23 9.44 -1.56 26.44
N ARG A 24 8.75 -1.38 27.59
CA ARG A 24 7.49 -2.10 27.87
C ARG A 24 6.36 -1.62 26.96
N HIS A 25 6.21 -0.31 26.79
CA HIS A 25 5.17 0.26 25.93
C HIS A 25 5.32 -0.18 24.47
N GLU A 26 6.54 -0.15 23.94
CA GLU A 26 6.81 -0.60 22.57
C GLU A 26 6.50 -2.09 22.38
N ARG A 27 6.88 -2.94 23.35
CA ARG A 27 6.53 -4.37 23.31
C ARG A 27 5.02 -4.60 23.34
N ILE A 28 4.26 -3.84 24.15
CA ILE A 28 2.79 -3.89 24.17
C ILE A 28 2.22 -3.53 22.79
N LEU A 29 2.70 -2.45 22.17
CA LEU A 29 2.24 -2.05 20.84
C LEU A 29 2.51 -3.13 19.79
N ARG A 30 3.68 -3.79 19.83
CA ARG A 30 3.99 -4.91 18.91
C ARG A 30 3.04 -6.09 19.10
N VAL A 31 2.68 -6.43 20.34
CA VAL A 31 1.71 -7.52 20.60
C VAL A 31 0.31 -7.13 20.14
N LEU A 32 -0.13 -5.88 20.39
CA LEU A 32 -1.42 -5.37 19.88
C LEU A 32 -1.47 -5.39 18.35
N ASP A 33 -0.39 -4.97 17.68
CA ASP A 33 -0.27 -4.99 16.23
C ASP A 33 -0.46 -6.42 15.68
N ARG A 34 0.22 -7.40 16.28
CA ARG A 34 0.03 -8.81 15.93
C ARG A 34 -1.39 -9.31 16.22
N LEU A 35 -2.00 -8.94 17.35
CA LEU A 35 -3.40 -9.33 17.64
C LEU A 35 -4.36 -8.80 16.55
N LEU A 36 -4.11 -7.61 16.02
CA LEU A 36 -4.93 -7.01 14.97
C LEU A 36 -4.70 -7.64 13.59
N TYR A 37 -3.44 -7.93 13.23
CA TYR A 37 -3.08 -8.25 11.84
C TYR A 37 -2.66 -9.72 11.61
N ASP A 38 -2.16 -10.43 12.62
CA ASP A 38 -1.72 -11.84 12.53
C ASP A 38 -2.86 -12.78 12.97
N ALA A 39 -3.52 -13.42 11.99
CA ALA A 39 -4.69 -14.26 12.26
C ALA A 39 -4.39 -15.51 13.10
N PRO A 40 -3.32 -16.29 12.83
CA PRO A 40 -2.88 -17.37 13.71
C PRO A 40 -2.60 -16.91 15.15
N PHE A 41 -1.87 -15.80 15.33
CA PHE A 41 -1.54 -15.27 16.65
C PHE A 41 -2.80 -14.83 17.43
N ARG A 42 -3.75 -14.20 16.74
CA ARG A 42 -5.06 -13.85 17.30
C ARG A 42 -5.87 -15.09 17.68
N ALA A 43 -5.86 -16.15 16.87
CA ALA A 43 -6.57 -17.39 17.18
C ALA A 43 -6.00 -18.09 18.43
N ALA A 44 -4.68 -18.09 18.59
CA ALA A 44 -4.02 -18.57 19.81
C ALA A 44 -4.44 -17.75 21.05
N PHE A 45 -4.53 -16.42 20.92
CA PHE A 45 -5.03 -15.57 22.00
C PHE A 45 -6.50 -15.84 22.34
N ILE A 46 -7.37 -16.00 21.35
CA ILE A 46 -8.81 -16.23 21.57
C ILE A 46 -9.07 -17.58 22.25
N SER A 47 -8.30 -18.62 21.91
CA SER A 47 -8.52 -19.99 22.40
C SER A 47 -8.11 -20.18 23.86
N GLY A 48 -7.11 -19.45 24.37
CA GLY A 48 -6.58 -19.68 25.72
C GLY A 48 -6.13 -18.42 26.47
N GLY A 49 -6.36 -17.22 25.91
CA GLY A 49 -5.97 -15.95 26.49
C GLY A 49 -4.44 -15.71 26.52
N PRO A 50 -3.97 -14.70 27.27
CA PRO A 50 -2.55 -14.32 27.33
C PRO A 50 -1.64 -15.36 28.00
N ARG A 51 -2.21 -16.43 28.58
CA ARG A 51 -1.47 -17.54 29.19
C ARG A 51 -1.42 -18.78 28.30
N ASN A 52 -1.99 -18.72 27.09
CA ASN A 52 -1.89 -19.83 26.14
C ASN A 52 -0.41 -20.05 25.76
N PRO A 53 0.15 -21.27 25.89
CA PRO A 53 1.51 -21.55 25.44
C PRO A 53 1.74 -21.29 23.94
N GLU A 54 0.69 -21.32 23.12
CA GLU A 54 0.73 -20.98 21.69
C GLU A 54 0.69 -19.46 21.43
N PHE A 55 0.50 -18.66 22.48
CA PHE A 55 0.56 -17.20 22.46
C PHE A 55 1.88 -16.74 23.11
N PRO A 56 2.99 -16.65 22.33
CA PRO A 56 4.28 -16.27 22.87
C PRO A 56 4.27 -14.78 23.25
N VAL A 57 4.09 -14.51 24.54
CA VAL A 57 4.17 -13.18 25.13
C VAL A 57 5.05 -13.21 26.37
N ASP A 58 5.82 -12.14 26.59
CA ASP A 58 6.66 -12.02 27.78
C ASP A 58 5.78 -12.02 29.05
N GLY A 59 6.22 -12.71 30.09
CA GLY A 59 5.46 -12.88 31.33
C GLY A 59 5.04 -11.56 31.98
N ASP A 60 5.86 -10.51 31.85
CA ASP A 60 5.59 -9.18 32.40
C ASP A 60 4.49 -8.40 31.65
N LEU A 61 4.05 -8.92 30.49
CA LEU A 61 3.00 -8.33 29.66
C LEU A 61 1.65 -9.03 29.81
N ILE A 62 1.59 -10.23 30.40
CA ILE A 62 0.36 -11.04 30.51
C ILE A 62 -0.80 -10.24 31.09
N ASP A 63 -0.56 -9.51 32.19
CA ASP A 63 -1.59 -8.73 32.88
C ASP A 63 -2.12 -7.57 32.02
N ALA A 64 -1.30 -7.01 31.12
CA ALA A 64 -1.71 -5.94 30.22
C ALA A 64 -2.75 -6.40 29.20
N PHE A 65 -2.76 -7.70 28.86
CA PHE A 65 -3.67 -8.28 27.88
C PHE A 65 -4.88 -9.00 28.50
N GLY A 66 -4.93 -9.12 29.84
CA GLY A 66 -6.04 -9.77 30.54
C GLY A 66 -7.40 -9.08 30.38
N ARG A 67 -7.43 -7.84 29.87
CA ARG A 67 -8.66 -7.06 29.60
C ARG A 67 -9.05 -7.01 28.12
N VAL A 68 -8.27 -7.62 27.23
CA VAL A 68 -8.62 -7.65 25.80
C VAL A 68 -9.80 -8.59 25.61
N ASP A 69 -10.90 -8.08 25.08
CA ASP A 69 -12.10 -8.85 24.78
C ASP A 69 -11.88 -9.71 23.51
N PRO A 70 -11.90 -11.06 23.62
CA PRO A 70 -11.71 -11.95 22.47
C PRO A 70 -12.81 -11.80 21.39
N HIS A 71 -14.03 -11.44 21.79
CA HIS A 71 -15.15 -11.26 20.87
C HIS A 71 -14.95 -10.00 20.01
N GLU A 72 -14.66 -8.87 20.65
CA GLU A 72 -14.34 -7.62 19.94
C GLU A 72 -13.12 -7.79 19.06
N LEU A 73 -12.08 -8.49 19.54
CA LEU A 73 -10.89 -8.77 18.74
C LEU A 73 -11.22 -9.59 17.46
N THR A 74 -12.12 -10.56 17.58
CA THR A 74 -12.63 -11.34 16.43
C THR A 74 -13.36 -10.45 15.43
N LEU A 75 -14.24 -9.56 15.92
CA LEU A 75 -15.00 -8.63 15.08
C LEU A 75 -14.08 -7.64 14.36
N VAL A 76 -13.08 -7.10 15.05
CA VAL A 76 -12.09 -6.18 14.47
C VAL A 76 -11.30 -6.87 13.37
N GLY A 77 -10.77 -8.08 13.61
CA GLY A 77 -10.07 -8.86 12.59
C GLY A 77 -10.94 -9.12 11.35
N ARG A 78 -12.21 -9.50 11.55
CA ARG A 78 -13.17 -9.69 10.45
C ARG A 78 -13.43 -8.40 9.67
N ARG A 79 -13.55 -7.26 10.36
CA ARG A 79 -13.77 -5.95 9.73
C ARG A 79 -12.57 -5.51 8.89
N ILE A 80 -11.34 -5.67 9.42
CA ILE A 80 -10.11 -5.36 8.69
C ILE A 80 -10.06 -6.19 7.40
N ARG A 81 -10.22 -7.51 7.50
CA ARG A 81 -10.23 -8.40 6.33
C ARG A 81 -11.32 -8.03 5.33
N SER A 82 -12.53 -7.77 5.81
CA SER A 82 -13.65 -7.38 4.93
C SER A 82 -13.36 -6.12 4.14
N LYS A 83 -12.74 -5.11 4.77
CA LYS A 83 -12.34 -3.86 4.11
C LYS A 83 -11.22 -4.07 3.10
N VAL A 84 -10.22 -4.91 3.42
CA VAL A 84 -9.12 -5.21 2.50
C VAL A 84 -9.65 -5.98 1.28
N VAL A 85 -10.48 -6.99 1.49
CA VAL A 85 -11.01 -7.83 0.40
C VAL A 85 -12.03 -7.09 -0.46
N GLY A 86 -13.04 -6.46 0.16
CA GLY A 86 -14.19 -5.86 -0.53
C GLY A 86 -14.11 -4.34 -0.71
N GLY A 87 -13.10 -3.68 -0.14
CA GLY A 87 -13.04 -2.22 -0.11
C GLY A 87 -14.07 -1.64 0.86
N THR A 88 -14.24 -0.31 0.81
CA THR A 88 -15.36 0.37 1.49
C THR A 88 -16.44 0.74 0.48
N GLU A 89 -17.48 -0.09 0.39
CA GLU A 89 -18.72 0.28 -0.28
C GLU A 89 -19.46 1.34 0.56
N THR A 90 -19.17 2.62 0.34
CA THR A 90 -20.08 3.72 0.70
C THR A 90 -19.99 4.83 -0.33
N GLY A 91 -20.93 4.84 -1.28
CA GLY A 91 -21.17 5.98 -2.15
C GLY A 91 -21.42 5.65 -3.63
N THR A 92 -22.48 4.92 -3.95
CA THR A 92 -23.18 5.14 -5.22
C THR A 92 -23.75 6.56 -5.21
N GLY A 93 -23.17 7.48 -5.97
CA GLY A 93 -23.79 8.78 -6.25
C GLY A 93 -22.86 9.97 -6.13
N ALA A 94 -22.88 10.80 -7.17
CA ALA A 94 -22.34 12.14 -7.19
C ALA A 94 -22.83 12.95 -5.97
N GLY A 95 -21.93 13.48 -5.15
CA GLY A 95 -22.31 14.35 -4.05
C GLY A 95 -21.26 14.46 -2.96
N ALA A 96 -20.63 15.64 -2.92
CA ALA A 96 -19.80 16.22 -1.85
C ALA A 96 -19.79 15.49 -0.48
N GLY A 97 -18.60 15.03 -0.09
CA GLY A 97 -18.26 14.65 1.27
C GLY A 97 -16.83 14.09 1.30
N ALA A 98 -15.88 14.87 1.81
CA ALA A 98 -14.47 14.48 1.97
C ALA A 98 -14.30 13.46 3.11
N GLY A 99 -14.99 12.32 3.01
CA GLY A 99 -14.63 11.12 3.75
C GLY A 99 -13.54 10.40 2.96
N THR A 100 -12.42 10.11 3.62
CA THR A 100 -11.29 9.38 3.08
C THR A 100 -11.78 8.08 2.44
N ARG A 101 -11.97 8.09 1.11
CA ARG A 101 -12.32 6.90 0.35
C ARG A 101 -11.12 5.97 0.44
N THR A 102 -11.18 4.98 1.31
CA THR A 102 -10.24 3.88 1.23
C THR A 102 -10.39 3.25 -0.15
N GLY A 103 -9.27 3.06 -0.86
CA GLY A 103 -9.26 2.64 -2.27
C GLY A 103 -10.02 1.33 -2.56
N PRO A 104 -10.13 0.93 -3.85
CA PRO A 104 -10.74 -0.34 -4.23
C PRO A 104 -10.12 -1.51 -3.44
N GLY A 105 -10.95 -2.43 -2.96
CA GLY A 105 -10.48 -3.64 -2.29
C GLY A 105 -9.78 -4.60 -3.25
N LEU A 106 -9.21 -5.68 -2.72
CA LEU A 106 -8.50 -6.69 -3.52
C LEU A 106 -9.38 -7.29 -4.62
N LYS A 107 -10.68 -7.49 -4.39
CA LYS A 107 -11.60 -8.03 -5.41
C LYS A 107 -11.78 -7.11 -6.62
N ASP A 108 -11.75 -5.81 -6.39
CA ASP A 108 -11.92 -4.82 -7.45
C ASP A 108 -10.61 -4.52 -8.16
N ALA A 109 -9.50 -4.50 -7.40
CA ALA A 109 -8.18 -4.21 -7.92
C ALA A 109 -7.53 -5.41 -8.61
N PHE A 110 -7.71 -6.63 -8.09
CA PHE A 110 -7.02 -7.86 -8.52
C PHE A 110 -7.95 -9.05 -8.84
N PRO A 111 -9.05 -8.86 -9.61
CA PRO A 111 -10.02 -9.92 -9.84
C PRO A 111 -9.39 -11.17 -10.48
N ARG A 112 -8.51 -11.00 -11.47
CA ARG A 112 -7.93 -12.11 -12.23
C ARG A 112 -6.79 -12.77 -11.48
N THR A 113 -6.00 -12.01 -10.73
CA THR A 113 -4.98 -12.58 -9.83
C THR A 113 -5.64 -13.48 -8.79
N LEU A 114 -6.73 -13.02 -8.16
CA LEU A 114 -7.44 -13.82 -7.15
C LEU A 114 -8.02 -15.12 -7.74
N GLU A 115 -8.52 -15.06 -8.98
CA GLU A 115 -8.96 -16.25 -9.71
C GLU A 115 -7.80 -17.21 -10.00
N ALA A 116 -6.68 -16.70 -10.51
CA ALA A 116 -5.49 -17.49 -10.80
C ALA A 116 -4.89 -18.15 -9.54
N VAL A 117 -4.83 -17.42 -8.42
CA VAL A 117 -4.37 -17.97 -7.13
C VAL A 117 -5.27 -19.11 -6.66
N ARG A 118 -6.59 -18.94 -6.78
CA ARG A 118 -7.56 -19.98 -6.42
C ARG A 118 -7.39 -21.23 -7.30
N GLU A 119 -7.21 -21.04 -8.61
CA GLU A 119 -7.09 -22.15 -9.56
C GLU A 119 -5.77 -22.91 -9.42
N LEU A 120 -4.66 -22.20 -9.22
CA LEU A 120 -3.32 -22.80 -9.17
C LEU A 120 -2.97 -23.36 -7.79
N HIS A 121 -3.48 -22.75 -6.72
CA HIS A 121 -3.05 -23.05 -5.34
C HIS A 121 -4.19 -23.43 -4.41
N GLY A 122 -5.45 -23.35 -4.84
CA GLY A 122 -6.61 -23.65 -4.00
C GLY A 122 -6.85 -22.64 -2.88
N VAL A 123 -6.14 -21.51 -2.88
CA VAL A 123 -6.21 -20.48 -1.83
C VAL A 123 -7.35 -19.52 -2.13
N THR A 124 -8.22 -19.30 -1.15
CA THR A 124 -9.34 -18.35 -1.27
C THR A 124 -8.86 -16.90 -1.11
N ALA A 125 -9.65 -15.95 -1.62
CA ALA A 125 -9.36 -14.53 -1.45
C ALA A 125 -9.27 -14.09 0.03
N ASN A 126 -9.98 -14.77 0.94
CA ASN A 126 -9.92 -14.48 2.37
C ASN A 126 -8.61 -14.97 2.99
N GLU A 127 -8.18 -16.19 2.67
CA GLU A 127 -6.90 -16.74 3.14
C GLU A 127 -5.72 -15.93 2.61
N LEU A 128 -5.76 -15.55 1.33
CA LEU A 128 -4.76 -14.69 0.72
C LEU A 128 -4.71 -13.30 1.39
N ALA A 129 -5.88 -12.72 1.68
CA ALA A 129 -5.96 -11.43 2.37
C ALA A 129 -5.44 -11.53 3.81
N GLU A 130 -5.65 -12.64 4.52
CA GLU A 130 -5.09 -12.83 5.86
C GLU A 130 -3.56 -12.93 5.83
N ALA A 131 -3.01 -13.68 4.87
CA ALA A 131 -1.56 -13.74 4.66
C ALA A 131 -0.99 -12.36 4.28
N PHE A 132 -1.68 -11.62 3.42
CA PHE A 132 -1.30 -10.26 3.04
C PHE A 132 -1.33 -9.29 4.23
N ILE A 133 -2.42 -9.28 5.01
CA ILE A 133 -2.57 -8.38 6.18
C ILE A 133 -1.47 -8.63 7.21
N ALA A 134 -1.06 -9.89 7.40
CA ALA A 134 0.03 -10.25 8.30
C ALA A 134 1.43 -9.93 7.75
N SER A 135 1.55 -9.57 6.47
CA SER A 135 2.83 -9.34 5.80
C SER A 135 3.44 -7.98 6.12
N PRO A 136 4.79 -7.84 6.06
CA PRO A 136 5.45 -6.54 6.13
C PRO A 136 4.96 -5.55 5.06
N SER A 137 4.59 -6.02 3.87
CA SER A 137 4.11 -5.16 2.79
C SER A 137 2.80 -4.44 3.13
N PHE A 138 1.92 -5.06 3.93
CA PHE A 138 0.70 -4.39 4.40
C PHE A 138 0.99 -3.30 5.43
N GLN A 139 2.12 -3.39 6.15
CA GLN A 139 2.51 -2.36 7.13
C GLN A 139 2.89 -1.03 6.48
N ASP A 140 3.23 -1.03 5.19
CA ASP A 140 3.51 0.18 4.40
C ASP A 140 2.24 0.87 3.89
N PHE A 141 1.08 0.20 3.99
CA PHE A 141 -0.19 0.75 3.57
C PHE A 141 -0.56 1.98 4.40
N ARG A 142 -0.78 3.11 3.73
CA ARG A 142 -1.34 4.33 4.34
C ARG A 142 -2.32 4.97 3.36
N ASP A 143 -3.58 5.00 3.73
CA ASP A 143 -4.64 5.70 2.96
C ASP A 143 -4.96 7.09 3.53
N VAL A 144 -4.17 7.57 4.50
CA VAL A 144 -4.46 8.82 5.21
C VAL A 144 -3.60 9.94 4.62
N PRO A 145 -4.18 10.92 3.89
CA PRO A 145 -3.47 12.15 3.60
C PRO A 145 -3.09 12.82 4.93
N PHE A 146 -1.87 13.32 5.03
CA PHE A 146 -1.32 14.02 6.22
C PHE A 146 -0.92 13.15 7.43
N SER A 147 -0.61 11.86 7.23
CA SER A 147 0.05 11.08 8.28
C SER A 147 1.36 11.77 8.74
N PRO A 148 1.64 11.88 10.06
CA PRO A 148 2.90 12.41 10.57
C PRO A 148 4.12 11.57 10.14
N ARG A 149 3.89 10.37 9.61
CA ARG A 149 4.91 9.49 9.02
C ARG A 149 5.10 9.67 7.50
N GLY A 150 4.45 10.66 6.88
CA GLY A 150 4.57 10.96 5.45
C GLY A 150 3.55 10.21 4.56
N ARG A 151 3.74 10.30 3.25
CA ARG A 151 2.95 9.56 2.25
C ARG A 151 3.31 8.08 2.32
N GLY A 152 2.34 7.19 2.47
CA GLY A 152 2.58 5.74 2.37
C GLY A 152 2.17 5.19 1.01
N THR A 153 2.15 3.85 0.94
CA THR A 153 1.91 3.10 -0.28
C THR A 153 0.43 2.76 -0.43
N THR A 154 -0.07 2.67 -1.66
CA THR A 154 -1.45 2.27 -1.92
C THR A 154 -1.68 0.79 -1.60
N LEU A 155 -2.93 0.40 -1.31
CA LEU A 155 -3.27 -1.02 -1.08
C LEU A 155 -2.86 -1.90 -2.29
N PRO A 156 -3.11 -1.50 -3.56
CA PRO A 156 -2.66 -2.28 -4.70
C PRO A 156 -1.15 -2.44 -4.80
N GLU A 157 -0.38 -1.42 -4.46
CA GLU A 157 1.08 -1.52 -4.46
C GLU A 157 1.62 -2.37 -3.32
N CYS A 158 1.03 -2.27 -2.12
CA CYS A 158 1.35 -3.14 -1.01
C CYS A 158 1.09 -4.60 -1.37
N PHE A 159 -0.05 -4.87 -2.03
CA PHE A 159 -0.39 -6.21 -2.47
C PHE A 159 0.53 -6.70 -3.60
N HIS A 160 0.91 -5.83 -4.54
CA HIS A 160 1.92 -6.14 -5.55
C HIS A 160 3.26 -6.52 -4.92
N HIS A 161 3.75 -5.75 -3.93
CA HIS A 161 4.97 -6.10 -3.21
C HIS A 161 4.86 -7.41 -2.45
N PHE A 162 3.72 -7.68 -1.83
CA PHE A 162 3.46 -8.95 -1.14
C PHE A 162 3.50 -10.15 -2.09
N MET A 163 2.95 -10.00 -3.30
CA MET A 163 2.96 -11.06 -4.32
C MET A 163 4.32 -11.19 -5.03
N ALA A 164 5.10 -10.11 -5.10
CA ALA A 164 6.43 -10.09 -5.71
C ALA A 164 7.54 -10.61 -4.79
N ALA A 165 7.40 -10.44 -3.47
CA ALA A 165 8.25 -11.12 -2.50
C ALA A 165 7.85 -12.60 -2.50
N PRO A 166 8.69 -13.55 -2.96
CA PRO A 166 8.30 -14.93 -3.32
C PRO A 166 7.33 -15.50 -2.28
N PRO A 167 6.02 -15.42 -2.55
CA PRO A 167 5.06 -15.73 -1.52
C PRO A 167 5.05 -17.24 -1.35
N PRO A 168 4.66 -17.74 -0.16
CA PRO A 168 4.65 -19.19 0.09
C PRO A 168 3.78 -19.96 -0.92
N PHE A 169 2.85 -19.29 -1.59
CA PHE A 169 1.95 -19.86 -2.59
C PHE A 169 2.37 -19.62 -4.05
N ASP A 170 3.32 -18.73 -4.38
CA ASP A 170 3.85 -18.58 -5.76
C ASP A 170 5.38 -18.37 -5.75
N PRO A 171 6.16 -19.38 -5.31
CA PRO A 171 7.61 -19.26 -5.20
C PRO A 171 8.33 -19.07 -6.55
N GLY A 172 7.66 -19.41 -7.65
CA GLY A 172 8.16 -19.22 -9.01
C GLY A 172 7.91 -17.82 -9.57
N GLY A 173 7.13 -16.98 -8.86
CA GLY A 173 6.75 -15.65 -9.31
C GLY A 173 5.93 -15.65 -10.60
N ALA A 174 5.23 -16.75 -10.90
CA ALA A 174 4.50 -16.89 -12.15
C ALA A 174 3.41 -15.82 -12.28
N LEU A 175 2.76 -15.44 -11.16
CA LEU A 175 1.65 -14.49 -11.07
C LEU A 175 2.07 -13.03 -11.20
N GLU A 176 3.35 -12.72 -11.02
CA GLU A 176 3.84 -11.33 -10.94
C GLU A 176 3.42 -10.47 -12.15
N PRO A 177 3.45 -10.94 -13.41
CA PRO A 177 2.98 -10.16 -14.56
C PRO A 177 1.51 -9.76 -14.48
N LEU A 178 0.65 -10.68 -14.01
CA LEU A 178 -0.78 -10.42 -13.84
C LEU A 178 -1.04 -9.45 -12.69
N VAL A 179 -0.34 -9.67 -11.56
CA VAL A 179 -0.41 -8.80 -10.39
C VAL A 179 0.02 -7.39 -10.75
N HIS A 180 1.12 -7.22 -11.46
CA HIS A 180 1.61 -5.91 -11.88
C HIS A 180 0.63 -5.20 -12.80
N PHE A 181 0.05 -5.92 -13.78
CA PHE A 181 -0.96 -5.35 -14.67
C PHE A 181 -2.17 -4.79 -13.91
N GLU A 182 -2.66 -5.55 -12.94
CA GLU A 182 -3.80 -5.17 -12.12
C GLU A 182 -3.45 -4.03 -11.15
N ALA A 183 -2.26 -4.07 -10.52
CA ALA A 183 -1.76 -3.01 -9.66
C ALA A 183 -1.57 -1.68 -10.41
N ALA A 184 -0.89 -1.68 -11.55
CA ALA A 184 -0.68 -0.48 -12.37
C ALA A 184 -2.01 0.10 -12.88
N THR A 185 -2.97 -0.76 -13.25
CA THR A 185 -4.32 -0.33 -13.61
C THR A 185 -5.03 0.34 -12.43
N ALA A 186 -4.97 -0.26 -11.24
CA ALA A 186 -5.60 0.27 -10.04
C ALA A 186 -4.98 1.61 -9.62
N VAL A 187 -3.65 1.73 -9.64
CA VAL A 187 -2.94 2.99 -9.34
C VAL A 187 -3.31 4.08 -10.35
N ALA A 188 -3.31 3.78 -11.65
CA ALA A 188 -3.71 4.75 -12.68
C ALA A 188 -5.15 5.26 -12.45
N ARG A 189 -6.08 4.37 -12.10
CA ARG A 189 -7.46 4.74 -11.74
C ARG A 189 -7.54 5.57 -10.46
N ALA A 190 -6.73 5.25 -9.44
CA ALA A 190 -6.67 6.02 -8.20
C ALA A 190 -6.15 7.43 -8.42
N VAL A 191 -5.09 7.58 -9.23
CA VAL A 191 -4.59 8.90 -9.67
C VAL A 191 -5.69 9.67 -10.39
N ALA A 192 -6.40 9.03 -11.32
CA ALA A 192 -7.50 9.65 -12.03
C ALA A 192 -8.69 10.03 -11.14
N ALA A 193 -8.91 9.33 -10.03
CA ALA A 193 -9.90 9.68 -9.03
C ALA A 193 -9.47 10.86 -8.12
N GLY A 194 -8.27 11.40 -8.31
CA GLY A 194 -7.71 12.51 -7.52
C GLY A 194 -6.97 12.07 -6.26
N ALA A 195 -6.70 10.77 -6.09
CA ALA A 195 -6.02 10.26 -4.91
C ALA A 195 -4.48 10.34 -4.99
N GLY A 196 -3.89 10.72 -6.13
CA GLY A 196 -2.43 10.77 -6.31
C GLY A 196 -1.67 11.68 -5.33
N ALA A 197 -2.35 12.58 -4.61
CA ALA A 197 -1.73 13.39 -3.56
C ALA A 197 -1.61 12.66 -2.20
N THR A 198 -2.34 11.56 -2.01
CA THR A 198 -2.47 10.89 -0.70
C THR A 198 -1.49 9.73 -0.51
N PHE A 199 -0.82 9.29 -1.58
CA PHE A 199 0.13 8.18 -1.56
C PHE A 199 1.39 8.48 -2.36
N ALA A 200 2.44 7.70 -2.11
CA ALA A 200 3.59 7.58 -3.00
C ALA A 200 3.33 6.44 -4.00
N VAL A 201 3.72 6.65 -5.26
CA VAL A 201 3.77 5.56 -6.23
C VAL A 201 5.22 5.10 -6.35
N THR A 202 5.39 3.81 -6.14
CA THR A 202 6.65 3.08 -6.06
C THR A 202 6.71 1.92 -7.06
N LEU A 203 5.64 1.71 -7.85
CA LEU A 203 5.62 0.70 -8.91
C LEU A 203 6.86 0.80 -9.80
N PRO A 204 7.53 -0.33 -10.08
CA PRO A 204 8.64 -0.37 -11.03
C PRO A 204 8.24 0.21 -12.39
N GLU A 205 9.19 0.87 -13.06
CA GLU A 205 9.00 1.43 -14.41
C GLU A 205 7.88 2.49 -14.52
N SER A 206 7.51 3.09 -13.38
CA SER A 206 6.56 4.19 -13.33
C SER A 206 7.24 5.52 -12.96
N ALA A 207 6.67 6.63 -13.44
CA ALA A 207 7.15 7.97 -13.16
C ALA A 207 6.01 8.99 -13.25
N PHE A 208 6.20 10.14 -12.60
CA PHE A 208 5.36 11.31 -12.81
C PHE A 208 6.06 12.32 -13.72
N HIS A 209 5.33 12.84 -14.71
CA HIS A 209 5.73 13.97 -15.54
C HIS A 209 4.73 15.12 -15.33
N GLY A 210 5.11 16.07 -14.47
CA GLY A 210 4.14 17.03 -13.92
C GLY A 210 3.13 16.29 -13.03
N SER A 211 1.84 16.46 -13.31
CA SER A 211 0.77 15.71 -12.63
C SER A 211 0.46 14.34 -13.25
N VAL A 212 1.06 14.04 -14.41
CA VAL A 212 0.71 12.83 -15.18
C VAL A 212 1.53 11.64 -14.73
N PHE A 213 0.86 10.65 -14.14
CA PHE A 213 1.41 9.31 -13.91
C PHE A 213 1.61 8.60 -15.25
N CYS A 214 2.79 8.01 -15.45
CA CYS A 214 3.17 7.27 -16.65
C CYS A 214 3.82 5.93 -16.25
N ALA A 215 3.38 4.83 -16.85
CA ALA A 215 4.05 3.54 -16.75
C ALA A 215 3.88 2.74 -18.05
N PHE A 216 4.78 1.79 -18.29
CA PHE A 216 4.71 0.88 -19.44
C PHE A 216 5.37 -0.45 -19.12
N ARG A 217 4.79 -1.56 -19.58
CA ARG A 217 5.36 -2.91 -19.42
C ARG A 217 5.06 -3.81 -20.61
N GLU A 218 6.02 -4.67 -20.99
CA GLU A 218 5.93 -5.54 -22.19
C GLU A 218 5.26 -6.91 -21.93
N TYR A 219 5.35 -7.46 -20.72
CA TYR A 219 4.71 -8.73 -20.31
C TYR A 219 5.07 -9.95 -21.17
N ASP A 220 6.27 -9.99 -21.77
CA ASP A 220 6.73 -11.11 -22.60
C ASP A 220 6.90 -12.41 -21.79
N GLU A 221 7.12 -12.27 -20.49
CA GLU A 221 7.24 -13.34 -19.50
C GLU A 221 5.88 -13.94 -19.08
N ALA A 222 4.76 -13.30 -19.42
CA ALA A 222 3.45 -13.71 -18.97
C ALA A 222 2.93 -14.95 -19.72
N PRO A 223 2.29 -15.92 -19.03
CA PRO A 223 1.52 -16.99 -19.66
C PRO A 223 0.54 -16.48 -20.70
N ALA A 224 0.55 -17.08 -21.90
CA ALA A 224 -0.31 -16.69 -23.02
C ALA A 224 -1.81 -16.73 -22.66
N ALA A 225 -2.22 -17.62 -21.74
CA ALA A 225 -3.59 -17.72 -21.24
C ALA A 225 -4.09 -16.41 -20.57
N TRP A 226 -3.19 -15.56 -20.08
CA TRP A 226 -3.57 -14.28 -19.50
C TRP A 226 -3.76 -13.17 -20.53
N ALA A 227 -3.43 -13.42 -21.81
CA ALA A 227 -3.62 -12.47 -22.90
C ALA A 227 -3.11 -11.05 -22.60
N LEU A 228 -2.05 -10.94 -21.78
CA LEU A 228 -1.41 -9.67 -21.49
C LEU A 228 -0.68 -9.19 -22.74
N ARG A 229 -0.75 -7.88 -22.97
CA ARG A 229 -0.09 -7.21 -24.10
C ARG A 229 0.78 -6.10 -23.56
N PRO A 230 1.82 -5.67 -24.28
CA PRO A 230 2.54 -4.46 -23.96
C PRO A 230 1.58 -3.31 -23.71
N THR A 231 1.52 -2.80 -22.47
CA THR A 231 0.48 -1.90 -22.00
C THR A 231 1.10 -0.63 -21.46
N MET A 232 0.51 0.50 -21.83
CA MET A 232 0.79 1.81 -21.29
C MET A 232 -0.30 2.22 -20.30
N TYR A 233 0.13 2.92 -19.25
CA TYR A 233 -0.72 3.53 -18.23
C TYR A 233 -0.41 5.02 -18.20
N LEU A 234 -1.40 5.85 -18.51
CA LEU A 234 -1.34 7.30 -18.35
C LEU A 234 -2.50 7.75 -17.47
N ALA A 235 -2.23 8.53 -16.43
CA ALA A 235 -3.29 9.07 -15.60
C ALA A 235 -2.96 10.46 -15.05
N ASP A 236 -4.00 11.29 -14.95
CA ASP A 236 -3.99 12.61 -14.32
C ASP A 236 -5.37 12.82 -13.67
N ALA A 237 -5.55 13.82 -12.83
CA ALA A 237 -6.83 14.10 -12.17
C ALA A 237 -8.00 14.13 -13.20
N GLY A 238 -8.92 13.19 -13.07
CA GLY A 238 -10.09 13.02 -13.95
C GLY A 238 -9.82 12.32 -15.28
N ARG A 239 -8.62 11.80 -15.54
CA ARG A 239 -8.23 11.16 -16.81
C ARG A 239 -7.43 9.88 -16.58
N CYS A 240 -7.82 8.80 -17.25
CA CYS A 240 -7.12 7.51 -17.19
C CYS A 240 -7.13 6.87 -18.58
N VAL A 241 -5.95 6.53 -19.07
CA VAL A 241 -5.74 5.77 -20.31
C VAL A 241 -4.89 4.56 -19.97
N VAL A 242 -5.52 3.39 -20.06
CA VAL A 242 -4.85 2.10 -19.93
C VAL A 242 -5.11 1.32 -21.21
N GLY A 243 -4.06 0.88 -21.88
CA GLY A 243 -4.24 0.14 -23.12
C GLY A 243 -2.95 -0.25 -23.83
N PRO A 244 -3.07 -1.06 -24.89
CA PRO A 244 -1.93 -1.59 -25.59
C PRO A 244 -1.13 -0.47 -26.27
N ALA A 245 0.18 -0.52 -26.14
CA ALA A 245 1.11 0.42 -26.75
C ALA A 245 2.42 -0.30 -27.12
N ARG A 246 3.21 0.30 -28.01
CA ARG A 246 4.59 -0.14 -28.25
C ARG A 246 5.55 0.75 -27.48
N ARG A 247 6.66 0.21 -26.99
CA ARG A 247 7.67 0.97 -26.22
C ARG A 247 8.13 2.26 -26.91
N PRO A 248 8.43 2.29 -28.23
CA PRO A 248 8.80 3.55 -28.90
C PRO A 248 7.72 4.63 -28.85
N VAL A 249 6.43 4.22 -28.92
CA VAL A 249 5.31 5.17 -28.82
C VAL A 249 5.20 5.72 -27.40
N PHE A 250 5.33 4.85 -26.40
CA PHE A 250 5.34 5.27 -25.00
C PHE A 250 6.48 6.25 -24.70
N GLU A 251 7.69 5.94 -25.16
CA GLU A 251 8.87 6.80 -24.95
C GLU A 251 8.72 8.18 -25.59
N ALA A 252 8.14 8.24 -26.79
CA ALA A 252 7.83 9.51 -27.44
C ALA A 252 6.77 10.32 -26.66
N LEU A 253 5.69 9.67 -26.19
CA LEU A 253 4.68 10.32 -25.35
C LEU A 253 5.29 10.84 -24.04
N ARG A 254 6.12 10.03 -23.38
CA ARG A 254 6.84 10.39 -22.16
C ARG A 254 7.73 11.62 -22.37
N THR A 255 8.44 11.67 -23.48
CA THR A 255 9.30 12.79 -23.86
C THR A 255 8.51 14.08 -24.12
N ILE A 256 7.34 13.99 -24.77
CA ILE A 256 6.43 15.13 -24.96
C ILE A 256 5.91 15.64 -23.61
N LEU A 257 5.45 14.74 -22.73
CA LEU A 257 4.94 15.08 -21.40
C LEU A 257 6.03 15.70 -20.51
N ALA A 258 7.27 15.26 -20.65
CA ALA A 258 8.44 15.85 -20.00
C ALA A 258 8.83 17.23 -20.55
N GLY A 259 8.04 17.81 -21.46
CA GLY A 259 8.30 19.12 -22.04
C GLY A 259 9.40 19.13 -23.10
N ARG A 260 9.89 17.95 -23.53
CA ARG A 260 11.03 17.79 -24.45
C ARG A 260 10.62 17.33 -25.85
N GLY A 261 9.41 17.71 -26.28
CA GLY A 261 8.84 17.28 -27.56
C GLY A 261 9.67 17.69 -28.79
N GLU A 262 10.52 18.72 -28.68
CA GLU A 262 11.47 19.14 -29.71
C GLU A 262 12.55 18.09 -30.05
N LEU A 263 12.79 17.12 -29.16
CA LEU A 263 13.68 15.99 -29.41
C LEU A 263 13.07 14.93 -30.33
N ILE A 264 11.79 15.08 -30.69
CA ILE A 264 11.05 14.15 -31.56
C ILE A 264 10.82 14.82 -32.91
N ALA A 265 11.01 14.06 -33.99
CA ALA A 265 10.69 14.51 -35.35
C ALA A 265 9.25 15.03 -35.45
N ALA A 266 9.06 16.13 -36.17
CA ALA A 266 7.77 16.81 -36.23
C ALA A 266 6.64 15.91 -36.73
N GLU A 267 6.92 15.03 -37.72
CA GLU A 267 5.92 14.10 -38.28
C GLU A 267 5.40 13.09 -37.25
N VAL A 268 6.17 12.80 -36.21
CA VAL A 268 5.79 11.89 -35.12
C VAL A 268 5.19 12.67 -33.95
N ARG A 269 5.75 13.85 -33.65
CA ARG A 269 5.32 14.69 -32.53
C ARG A 269 3.87 15.15 -32.67
N GLU A 270 3.49 15.69 -33.82
CA GLU A 270 2.16 16.30 -34.01
C GLU A 270 1.00 15.30 -33.81
N PRO A 271 1.02 14.08 -34.38
CA PRO A 271 0.01 13.07 -34.10
C PRO A 271 -0.06 12.68 -32.63
N LEU A 272 1.08 12.56 -31.94
CA LEU A 272 1.12 12.19 -30.52
C LEU A 272 0.58 13.32 -29.63
N GLU A 273 0.89 14.58 -29.92
CA GLU A 273 0.32 15.74 -29.24
C GLU A 273 -1.19 15.86 -29.49
N GLN A 274 -1.66 15.58 -30.72
CA GLN A 274 -3.09 15.50 -31.00
C GLN A 274 -3.76 14.40 -30.18
N ARG A 275 -3.12 13.23 -30.07
CA ARG A 275 -3.64 12.09 -29.31
C ARG A 275 -3.69 12.35 -27.81
N LEU A 276 -2.64 12.95 -27.23
CA LEU A 276 -2.62 13.39 -25.84
C LEU A 276 -3.76 14.40 -25.57
N ARG A 277 -3.95 15.38 -26.46
CA ARG A 277 -5.05 16.35 -26.36
C ARG A 277 -6.41 15.68 -26.44
N ALA A 278 -6.60 14.70 -27.33
CA ALA A 278 -7.84 13.94 -27.44
C ALA A 278 -8.13 13.13 -26.16
N TRP A 279 -7.09 12.64 -25.49
CA TRP A 279 -7.19 12.02 -24.16
C TRP A 279 -7.31 13.02 -23.01
N GLY A 280 -7.24 14.32 -23.30
CA GLY A 280 -7.36 15.39 -22.32
C GLY A 280 -6.07 15.67 -21.53
N PHE A 281 -4.93 15.07 -21.90
CA PHE A 281 -3.64 15.40 -21.33
C PHE A 281 -3.07 16.65 -21.98
N ARG A 282 -2.61 17.60 -21.17
CA ARG A 282 -1.97 18.83 -21.63
C ARG A 282 -0.48 18.78 -21.32
N ARG A 283 0.33 19.27 -22.26
CA ARG A 283 1.74 19.55 -22.01
C ARG A 283 1.80 20.69 -20.98
N GLN A 284 2.55 20.50 -19.89
CA GLN A 284 2.92 21.65 -19.05
C GLN A 284 3.89 22.50 -19.87
N VAL A 285 3.40 23.61 -20.39
CA VAL A 285 4.23 24.65 -20.98
C VAL A 285 4.62 25.58 -19.85
N GLY A 286 5.78 25.32 -19.24
CA GLY A 286 6.49 26.33 -18.44
C GLY A 286 5.89 26.71 -17.08
N ASP A 287 5.42 25.76 -16.26
CA ASP A 287 5.26 26.05 -14.83
C ASP A 287 6.61 25.87 -14.13
N ARG A 288 7.20 27.00 -13.70
CA ARG A 288 8.22 27.01 -12.65
C ARG A 288 7.69 26.20 -11.45
N PRO A 289 8.51 25.37 -10.79
CA PRO A 289 8.07 24.72 -9.56
C PRO A 289 7.64 25.79 -8.54
N PRO A 290 6.60 25.53 -7.72
CA PRO A 290 6.29 26.41 -6.60
C PRO A 290 7.49 26.48 -5.64
N PRO A 291 7.68 27.62 -4.94
CA PRO A 291 8.79 27.81 -4.02
C PRO A 291 8.82 26.78 -2.88
#